data_AF-A0AAQ4EEI6-F1
#
_entry.id   AF-A0AAQ4EEI6-F1
#
_cell.length_a   1.000
_cell.length_b   1.000
_cell.length_c   1.000
_cell.angle_alpha   90.00
_cell.angle_beta   90.00
_cell.angle_gamma   90.00
#
_symmetry.space_group_name_H-M   'P 1'
#
loop_
_entity.id
_entity.type
_entity.pdbx_description
1 polymer ?
#
loop_
_entity_poly.entity_id
_entity_poly.type
_entity_poly.pdbx_seq_one_letter_code
_entity_poly.pdbx_strand_id
1 'polypeptide(L)'
;MWFDAERSEEVPSEDCFRIALKVWIDKPHTINRRLNGIKPVSERRLKPAVLDSDDTLTTLTERLSSVNIDGLPGLLEYFTHVSECSWKGATDIAGYILERDLLPKQIDKFSPLREVVTVFSESAVFYNISKTPAVSPSVVYRLRFGNDSRIHLDLFKSNSEDEVSGASWLKDHVLPKVAKWACSEPLAKGSQLVVPSLSQVPIEKYSTIYFNLKKKYGKHLCEIWPETTDPLKYVYEDIAIASYLLYDGIGVDVRKRKIWDLFGSGTKLMEEPITPETRFPEYSWWIGNHSDELTPWIPYLASRSRPDARVFLLPCCPFTFHGKYQRQHGGMSQYQSYLLFLQGLCQDLGFDVVLDRLRIPSTKRICLVCSPGVQSDPYAAAKTAGNIQGFIPSCIDSQQEPQQRQEHKPPHVDKFEPRAKTEAVRNCTQLDRGFLDCTVDHLARKLLQMDNETLCASPQPLDDGHWQKGGSLHLRELAELLSKEDLNMLKSQCGGLQTLIRNHKHIFQVDKGLVSLNIPTLAVRNVAPPSKKISIARPRAKRKQCWFHRNHPQGCPLQDGECTFIHE
;
A
#
# COMPACT_ATOMS: atom_id res chain seq x y z
N MET A 1 -37.09 5.37 -22.24
CA MET A 1 -37.08 6.68 -21.56
C MET A 1 -36.17 6.57 -20.35
N TRP A 2 -35.47 7.67 -20.05
CA TRP A 2 -34.67 7.82 -18.83
C TRP A 2 -35.59 8.04 -17.63
N PHE A 3 -35.23 7.51 -16.48
CA PHE A 3 -35.86 7.86 -15.21
C PHE A 3 -34.81 8.15 -14.16
N ASP A 4 -35.04 9.18 -13.35
CA ASP A 4 -34.19 9.55 -12.22
C ASP A 4 -34.37 8.50 -11.11
N ALA A 5 -33.30 7.79 -10.79
CA ALA A 5 -33.36 6.66 -9.88
C ALA A 5 -32.89 7.01 -8.47
N GLU A 6 -31.94 7.94 -8.32
CA GLU A 6 -31.38 8.38 -7.04
C GLU A 6 -30.50 9.63 -7.24
N ARG A 7 -30.34 10.44 -6.18
CA ARG A 7 -29.44 11.60 -6.18
C ARG A 7 -28.51 11.62 -4.97
N SER A 8 -27.32 12.18 -5.15
CA SER A 8 -26.35 12.35 -4.06
C SER A 8 -26.71 13.50 -3.12
N GLU A 9 -25.91 13.65 -2.06
CA GLU A 9 -25.75 14.94 -1.39
C GLU A 9 -25.14 15.99 -2.33
N GLU A 10 -25.19 17.26 -1.93
CA GLU A 10 -24.60 18.35 -2.69
C GLU A 10 -23.09 18.18 -2.84
N VAL A 11 -22.59 18.48 -4.05
CA VAL A 11 -21.17 18.46 -4.39
C VAL A 11 -20.69 19.87 -4.75
N PRO A 12 -19.40 20.20 -4.54
CA PRO A 12 -18.96 21.60 -4.58
C PRO A 12 -19.07 22.30 -5.94
N SER A 13 -18.87 21.56 -7.03
CA SER A 13 -18.89 22.10 -8.40
C SER A 13 -18.98 21.00 -9.45
N GLU A 14 -19.29 21.40 -10.67
CA GLU A 14 -19.23 20.55 -11.86
C GLU A 14 -17.81 20.02 -12.14
N ASP A 15 -16.77 20.84 -11.95
CA ASP A 15 -15.37 20.44 -12.11
C ASP A 15 -14.99 19.29 -11.16
N CYS A 16 -15.43 19.39 -9.90
CA CYS A 16 -15.29 18.33 -8.91
C CYS A 16 -15.96 17.03 -9.36
N PHE A 17 -17.16 17.12 -9.94
CA PHE A 17 -17.85 15.99 -10.54
C PHE A 17 -17.06 15.39 -11.71
N ARG A 18 -16.54 16.20 -12.65
CA ARG A 18 -15.73 15.74 -13.78
C ARG A 18 -14.46 15.00 -13.33
N ILE A 19 -13.79 15.48 -12.29
CA ILE A 19 -12.62 14.81 -11.69
C ILE A 19 -13.01 13.44 -11.09
N ALA A 20 -14.10 13.39 -10.31
CA ALA A 20 -14.60 12.16 -9.73
C ALA A 20 -15.03 11.14 -10.80
N LEU A 21 -15.67 11.62 -11.86
CA LEU A 21 -16.10 10.83 -13.00
C LEU A 21 -14.91 10.23 -13.75
N LYS A 22 -13.84 10.99 -13.98
CA LYS A 22 -12.59 10.49 -14.58
C LYS A 22 -12.01 9.31 -13.80
N VAL A 23 -12.10 9.33 -12.47
CA VAL A 23 -11.68 8.19 -11.62
C VAL A 23 -12.56 6.97 -11.83
N TRP A 24 -13.90 7.14 -11.88
CA TRP A 24 -14.82 6.04 -12.14
C TRP A 24 -14.61 5.42 -13.53
N ILE A 25 -14.38 6.27 -14.54
CA ILE A 25 -14.11 5.83 -15.91
C ILE A 25 -12.75 5.11 -16.00
N ASP A 26 -11.69 5.60 -15.36
CA ASP A 26 -10.39 4.95 -15.49
C ASP A 26 -10.23 3.72 -14.57
N LYS A 27 -10.88 3.74 -13.40
CA LYS A 27 -10.58 2.80 -12.31
C LYS A 27 -11.85 2.21 -11.66
N PRO A 28 -12.76 1.57 -12.43
CA PRO A 28 -13.99 1.02 -11.85
C PRO A 28 -13.74 -0.05 -10.77
N HIS A 29 -12.59 -0.72 -10.82
CA HIS A 29 -12.16 -1.69 -9.81
C HIS A 29 -11.98 -1.12 -8.38
N THR A 30 -11.93 0.21 -8.22
CA THR A 30 -11.86 0.84 -6.89
C THR A 30 -13.17 0.71 -6.12
N ILE A 31 -14.30 0.58 -6.81
CA ILE A 31 -15.62 0.31 -6.23
C ILE A 31 -15.95 -1.17 -6.44
N ASN A 32 -15.84 -1.63 -7.69
CA ASN A 32 -16.17 -3.00 -8.08
C ASN A 32 -14.98 -3.95 -7.88
N ARG A 33 -14.89 -4.51 -6.68
CA ARG A 33 -13.78 -5.43 -6.29
C ARG A 33 -13.77 -6.77 -7.04
N ARG A 34 -14.78 -7.03 -7.86
CA ARG A 34 -14.85 -8.21 -8.75
C ARG A 34 -14.00 -8.02 -10.00
N LEU A 35 -13.57 -6.79 -10.28
CA LEU A 35 -12.71 -6.44 -11.41
C LEU A 35 -11.25 -6.39 -10.96
N ASN A 36 -10.35 -6.81 -11.86
CA ASN A 36 -8.95 -6.44 -11.82
C ASN A 36 -8.78 -5.01 -12.34
N GLY A 37 -9.48 -4.63 -13.40
CA GLY A 37 -9.43 -3.26 -13.93
C GLY A 37 -9.99 -3.23 -15.34
N ILE A 38 -9.43 -2.35 -16.17
CA ILE A 38 -9.91 -2.16 -17.54
C ILE A 38 -8.78 -2.36 -18.54
N LYS A 39 -9.11 -2.86 -19.72
CA LYS A 39 -8.27 -2.81 -20.92
C LYS A 39 -8.95 -1.84 -21.91
N PRO A 40 -8.35 -0.68 -22.21
CA PRO A 40 -8.85 0.20 -23.25
C PRO A 40 -8.85 -0.52 -24.60
N VAL A 41 -9.92 -0.37 -25.38
CA VAL A 41 -10.07 -0.97 -26.71
C VAL A 41 -9.97 0.11 -27.78
N SER A 42 -10.78 1.17 -27.66
CA SER A 42 -10.73 2.32 -28.55
C SER A 42 -11.18 3.59 -27.84
N GLU A 43 -10.65 4.74 -28.27
CA GLU A 43 -11.08 6.07 -27.84
C GLU A 43 -11.39 6.91 -29.08
N ARG A 44 -12.57 7.51 -29.13
CA ARG A 44 -13.05 8.29 -30.28
C ARG A 44 -13.77 9.54 -29.80
N ARG A 45 -14.00 10.48 -30.71
CA ARG A 45 -14.68 11.75 -30.44
C ARG A 45 -16.02 11.78 -31.15
N LEU A 46 -17.09 12.17 -30.46
CA LEU A 46 -18.40 12.41 -31.05
C LEU A 46 -18.29 13.50 -32.12
N LYS A 47 -19.02 13.33 -33.23
CA LYS A 47 -19.16 14.40 -34.23
C LYS A 47 -19.95 15.56 -33.61
N PRO A 48 -19.62 16.83 -33.93
CA PRO A 48 -20.29 18.00 -33.32
C PRO A 48 -21.83 17.96 -33.39
N ALA A 49 -22.39 17.46 -34.48
CA ALA A 49 -23.83 17.29 -34.66
C ALA A 49 -24.54 16.38 -33.63
N VAL A 50 -23.79 15.66 -32.79
CA VAL A 50 -24.29 14.73 -31.77
C VAL A 50 -24.22 15.32 -30.35
N LEU A 51 -23.50 16.43 -30.14
CA LEU A 51 -23.21 16.99 -28.81
C LEU A 51 -24.33 17.89 -28.25
N ASP A 52 -25.18 18.46 -29.11
CA ASP A 52 -25.99 19.64 -28.75
C ASP A 52 -27.48 19.37 -28.50
N SER A 53 -27.94 18.11 -28.42
CA SER A 53 -29.35 17.83 -28.01
C SER A 53 -29.55 16.56 -27.18
N ASP A 54 -30.43 16.62 -26.18
CA ASP A 54 -30.88 15.47 -25.37
C ASP A 54 -31.56 14.38 -26.22
N ASP A 55 -32.18 14.78 -27.33
CA ASP A 55 -32.77 13.85 -28.32
C ASP A 55 -31.69 13.01 -29.02
N THR A 56 -30.54 13.60 -29.34
CA THR A 56 -29.38 12.85 -29.89
C THR A 56 -28.79 11.89 -28.87
N LEU A 57 -28.72 12.25 -27.58
CA LEU A 57 -28.27 11.34 -26.51
C LEU A 57 -29.19 10.15 -26.40
N THR A 58 -30.51 10.39 -26.40
CA THR A 58 -31.51 9.31 -26.34
C THR A 58 -31.42 8.41 -27.58
N THR A 59 -31.28 8.99 -28.78
CA THR A 59 -31.12 8.24 -30.02
C THR A 59 -29.84 7.39 -30.04
N LEU A 60 -28.71 7.96 -29.62
CA LEU A 60 -27.44 7.24 -29.50
C LEU A 60 -27.57 6.10 -28.49
N THR A 61 -28.20 6.37 -27.34
CA THR A 61 -28.47 5.38 -26.30
C THR A 61 -29.31 4.22 -26.83
N GLU A 62 -30.39 4.50 -27.56
CA GLU A 62 -31.23 3.46 -28.15
C GLU A 62 -30.52 2.60 -29.18
N ARG A 63 -29.65 3.20 -30.00
CA ARG A 63 -28.83 2.47 -30.96
C ARG A 63 -27.74 1.63 -30.28
N LEU A 64 -27.08 2.16 -29.25
CA LEU A 64 -26.11 1.40 -28.45
C LEU A 64 -26.77 0.26 -27.66
N SER A 65 -28.00 0.44 -27.19
CA SER A 65 -28.75 -0.63 -26.52
C SER A 65 -29.19 -1.74 -27.47
N SER A 66 -29.42 -1.44 -28.76
CA SER A 66 -29.85 -2.43 -29.76
C SER A 66 -28.70 -3.17 -30.45
N VAL A 67 -27.48 -2.62 -30.42
CA VAL A 67 -26.31 -3.25 -31.04
C VAL A 67 -25.72 -4.39 -30.18
N ASN A 68 -25.03 -5.32 -30.83
CA ASN A 68 -24.16 -6.31 -30.19
C ASN A 68 -22.68 -5.92 -30.38
N ILE A 69 -21.76 -6.75 -29.89
CA ILE A 69 -20.31 -6.48 -29.98
C ILE A 69 -19.85 -6.38 -31.44
N ASP A 70 -20.36 -7.24 -32.33
CA ASP A 70 -19.93 -7.29 -33.74
C ASP A 70 -20.40 -6.07 -34.56
N GLY A 71 -21.57 -5.52 -34.22
CA GLY A 71 -22.11 -4.31 -34.88
C GLY A 71 -21.58 -2.99 -34.31
N LEU A 72 -20.88 -3.03 -33.16
CA LEU A 72 -20.40 -1.84 -32.48
C LEU A 72 -19.43 -0.99 -33.33
N PRO A 73 -18.43 -1.56 -34.04
CA PRO A 73 -17.49 -0.76 -34.83
C PRO A 73 -18.17 0.13 -35.88
N GLY A 74 -19.12 -0.43 -36.64
CA GLY A 74 -19.84 0.32 -37.67
C GLY A 74 -20.72 1.43 -37.10
N LEU A 75 -21.38 1.17 -35.95
CA LEU A 75 -22.15 2.20 -35.24
C LEU A 75 -21.24 3.33 -34.76
N LEU A 76 -20.09 3.01 -34.16
CA LEU A 76 -19.15 4.02 -33.70
C LEU A 76 -18.65 4.86 -34.88
N GLU A 77 -18.32 4.27 -36.02
CA GLU A 77 -17.83 4.99 -37.22
C GLU A 77 -18.85 5.99 -37.77
N TYR A 78 -20.14 5.68 -37.65
CA TYR A 78 -21.20 6.60 -38.02
C TYR A 78 -21.23 7.85 -37.12
N PHE A 79 -21.14 7.69 -35.80
CA PHE A 79 -21.32 8.80 -34.85
C PHE A 79 -20.03 9.54 -34.46
N THR A 80 -18.86 8.96 -34.73
CA THR A 80 -17.59 9.44 -34.18
C THR A 80 -16.50 9.60 -35.22
N HIS A 81 -15.43 10.30 -34.85
CA HIS A 81 -14.17 10.37 -35.58
C HIS A 81 -13.02 9.93 -34.66
N VAL A 82 -11.87 9.60 -35.23
CA VAL A 82 -10.68 9.19 -34.47
C VAL A 82 -10.22 10.35 -33.59
N SER A 83 -9.86 10.06 -32.33
CA SER A 83 -9.32 11.07 -31.44
C SER A 83 -7.85 11.34 -31.75
N GLU A 84 -7.46 12.61 -31.86
CA GLU A 84 -6.06 13.02 -32.06
C GLU A 84 -5.25 12.98 -30.75
N CYS A 85 -5.93 13.13 -29.61
CA CYS A 85 -5.32 13.11 -28.28
C CYS A 85 -6.04 12.14 -27.34
N SER A 86 -5.32 11.64 -26.34
CA SER A 86 -5.91 10.74 -25.36
C SER A 86 -6.78 11.48 -24.34
N TRP A 87 -7.94 10.92 -24.04
CA TRP A 87 -8.86 11.46 -23.02
C TRP A 87 -8.21 11.58 -21.64
N LYS A 88 -7.17 10.78 -21.35
CA LYS A 88 -6.42 10.87 -20.10
C LYS A 88 -5.62 12.16 -19.97
N GLY A 89 -5.09 12.67 -21.08
CA GLY A 89 -4.34 13.93 -21.15
C GLY A 89 -5.21 15.15 -21.46
N ALA A 90 -6.46 14.95 -21.88
CA ALA A 90 -7.36 16.03 -22.23
C ALA A 90 -7.77 16.87 -21.00
N THR A 91 -7.82 18.19 -21.21
CA THR A 91 -8.34 19.18 -20.25
C THR A 91 -9.85 19.08 -20.12
N ASP A 92 -10.54 18.84 -21.23
CA ASP A 92 -11.97 18.54 -21.29
C ASP A 92 -12.19 17.15 -21.89
N ILE A 93 -12.96 16.33 -21.16
CA ILE A 93 -13.30 14.95 -21.53
C ILE A 93 -14.70 14.87 -22.17
N ALA A 94 -15.42 15.98 -22.31
CA ALA A 94 -16.69 16.00 -23.02
C ALA A 94 -16.50 15.61 -24.50
N GLY A 95 -17.48 14.89 -25.02
CA GLY A 95 -17.49 14.37 -26.38
C GLY A 95 -16.64 13.14 -26.63
N TYR A 96 -16.00 12.56 -25.60
CA TYR A 96 -15.31 11.28 -25.76
C TYR A 96 -16.27 10.09 -25.68
N ILE A 97 -16.07 9.12 -26.57
CA ILE A 97 -16.62 7.78 -26.45
C ILE A 97 -15.46 6.80 -26.24
N LEU A 98 -15.56 6.00 -25.20
CA LEU A 98 -14.51 5.12 -24.71
C LEU A 98 -15.01 3.69 -24.72
N GLU A 99 -14.40 2.87 -25.56
CA GLU A 99 -14.63 1.43 -25.58
C GLU A 99 -13.59 0.75 -24.70
N ARG A 100 -14.05 -0.10 -23.77
CA ARG A 100 -13.18 -0.77 -22.79
C ARG A 100 -13.66 -2.18 -22.49
N ASP A 101 -12.72 -3.07 -22.20
CA ASP A 101 -13.00 -4.36 -21.59
C ASP A 101 -12.84 -4.27 -20.07
N LEU A 102 -13.88 -4.61 -19.32
CA LEU A 102 -13.83 -4.82 -17.88
C LEU A 102 -13.26 -6.21 -17.60
N LEU A 103 -12.10 -6.25 -16.95
CA LEU A 103 -11.37 -7.48 -16.70
C LEU A 103 -11.78 -8.09 -15.35
N PRO A 104 -12.39 -9.29 -15.32
CA PRO A 104 -12.79 -9.94 -14.08
C PRO A 104 -11.58 -10.42 -13.27
N LYS A 105 -11.76 -10.52 -11.96
CA LYS A 105 -10.75 -11.05 -11.03
C LYS A 105 -10.73 -12.58 -11.00
N GLN A 106 -11.88 -13.20 -11.22
CA GLN A 106 -12.05 -14.66 -11.31
C GLN A 106 -12.16 -15.04 -12.79
N ILE A 107 -11.01 -15.05 -13.48
CA ILE A 107 -10.94 -15.31 -14.93
C ILE A 107 -11.29 -16.76 -15.32
N ASP A 108 -11.37 -17.66 -14.34
CA ASP A 108 -11.87 -19.02 -14.49
C ASP A 108 -13.40 -19.12 -14.53
N LYS A 109 -14.09 -18.10 -14.02
CA LYS A 109 -15.55 -18.08 -13.91
C LYS A 109 -16.22 -17.08 -14.84
N PHE A 110 -15.54 -15.98 -15.11
CA PHE A 110 -16.10 -14.86 -15.87
C PHE A 110 -15.16 -14.47 -16.99
N SER A 111 -15.72 -14.18 -18.16
CA SER A 111 -15.02 -13.57 -19.28
C SER A 111 -14.96 -12.05 -19.15
N PRO A 112 -14.00 -11.39 -19.82
CA PRO A 112 -14.02 -9.94 -19.99
C PRO A 112 -15.35 -9.45 -20.58
N LEU A 113 -15.77 -8.27 -20.14
CA LEU A 113 -17.03 -7.64 -20.55
C LEU A 113 -16.75 -6.36 -21.34
N ARG A 114 -17.37 -6.21 -22.51
CA ARG A 114 -17.26 -5.01 -23.35
C ARG A 114 -18.23 -3.95 -22.85
N GLU A 115 -17.69 -2.79 -22.52
CA GLU A 115 -18.44 -1.61 -22.09
C GLU A 115 -18.06 -0.40 -22.94
N VAL A 116 -19.06 0.44 -23.23
CA VAL A 116 -18.87 1.74 -23.88
C VAL A 116 -19.25 2.82 -22.88
N VAL A 117 -18.41 3.86 -22.77
CA VAL A 117 -18.69 5.04 -21.96
C VAL A 117 -18.74 6.25 -22.88
N THR A 118 -19.84 6.97 -22.88
CA THR A 118 -19.99 8.22 -23.63
C THR A 118 -20.02 9.38 -22.66
N VAL A 119 -19.12 10.34 -22.82
CA VAL A 119 -18.97 11.50 -21.95
C VAL A 119 -19.52 12.73 -22.66
N PHE A 120 -20.48 13.39 -22.04
CA PHE A 120 -21.06 14.67 -22.44
C PHE A 120 -20.54 15.77 -21.51
N SER A 121 -20.99 17.02 -21.69
CA SER A 121 -20.60 18.13 -20.81
C SER A 121 -20.96 17.83 -19.36
N GLU A 122 -22.24 17.62 -19.07
CA GLU A 122 -22.73 17.47 -17.69
C GLU A 122 -22.95 16.02 -17.27
N SER A 123 -22.63 15.05 -18.11
CA SER A 123 -22.96 13.66 -17.82
C SER A 123 -22.05 12.64 -18.48
N ALA A 124 -22.06 11.41 -17.98
CA ALA A 124 -21.58 10.27 -18.73
C ALA A 124 -22.54 9.09 -18.65
N VAL A 125 -22.64 8.39 -19.77
CA VAL A 125 -23.51 7.23 -19.94
C VAL A 125 -22.66 5.98 -20.12
N PHE A 126 -23.05 4.91 -19.42
CA PHE A 126 -22.33 3.65 -19.36
C PHE A 126 -23.19 2.54 -19.96
N TYR A 127 -22.64 1.86 -20.96
CA TYR A 127 -23.32 0.84 -21.75
C TYR A 127 -22.60 -0.49 -21.65
N ASN A 128 -23.22 -1.48 -21.01
CA ASN A 128 -22.76 -2.86 -21.03
C ASN A 128 -23.18 -3.53 -22.36
N ILE A 129 -22.30 -3.47 -23.38
CA ILE A 129 -22.58 -4.01 -24.72
C ILE A 129 -22.64 -5.54 -24.70
N SER A 130 -21.91 -6.19 -23.79
CA SER A 130 -22.01 -7.64 -23.63
C SER A 130 -23.35 -8.10 -23.05
N LYS A 131 -24.13 -7.20 -22.43
CA LYS A 131 -25.45 -7.47 -21.83
C LYS A 131 -25.45 -8.58 -20.78
N THR A 132 -24.29 -8.92 -20.21
CA THR A 132 -24.18 -9.91 -19.14
C THR A 132 -24.03 -9.21 -17.78
N PRO A 133 -24.82 -9.56 -16.75
CA PRO A 133 -24.70 -8.97 -15.41
C PRO A 133 -23.53 -9.55 -14.61
N ALA A 134 -22.66 -10.34 -15.26
CA ALA A 134 -21.69 -11.19 -14.60
C ALA A 134 -20.77 -10.40 -13.69
N VAL A 135 -20.19 -9.28 -14.12
CA VAL A 135 -19.27 -8.47 -13.32
C VAL A 135 -19.56 -6.97 -13.33
N SER A 136 -20.55 -6.51 -14.08
CA SER A 136 -21.02 -5.13 -14.13
C SER A 136 -22.55 -5.15 -14.30
N PRO A 137 -23.30 -4.14 -13.83
CA PRO A 137 -24.72 -4.03 -14.14
C PRO A 137 -24.98 -4.14 -15.65
N SER A 138 -26.04 -4.84 -16.05
CA SER A 138 -26.51 -4.90 -17.44
C SER A 138 -27.33 -3.67 -17.81
N VAL A 139 -27.97 -3.03 -16.82
CA VAL A 139 -28.74 -1.79 -17.01
C VAL A 139 -27.85 -0.65 -17.52
N VAL A 140 -28.34 0.06 -18.53
CA VAL A 140 -27.69 1.29 -19.00
C VAL A 140 -28.00 2.41 -18.01
N TYR A 141 -26.97 3.12 -17.58
CA TYR A 141 -27.10 4.19 -16.58
C TYR A 141 -26.30 5.43 -16.95
N ARG A 142 -26.77 6.57 -16.45
CA ARG A 142 -26.16 7.88 -16.61
C ARG A 142 -25.87 8.49 -15.24
N LEU A 143 -24.66 9.01 -15.07
CA LEU A 143 -24.35 9.93 -13.98
C LEU A 143 -24.34 11.34 -14.56
N ARG A 144 -25.14 12.25 -14.01
CA ARG A 144 -25.21 13.64 -14.46
C ARG A 144 -25.09 14.61 -13.29
N PHE A 145 -24.49 15.77 -13.52
CA PHE A 145 -24.55 16.90 -12.61
C PHE A 145 -25.86 17.68 -12.84
N GLY A 146 -26.60 17.92 -11.76
CA GLY A 146 -27.87 18.66 -11.79
C GLY A 146 -27.69 20.13 -11.43
N ASN A 147 -28.65 20.97 -11.85
CA ASN A 147 -28.69 22.39 -11.46
C ASN A 147 -28.87 22.60 -9.94
N ASP A 148 -29.26 21.56 -9.21
CA ASP A 148 -29.34 21.52 -7.75
C ASP A 148 -27.99 21.21 -7.08
N SER A 149 -26.89 21.22 -7.85
CA SER A 149 -25.54 20.89 -7.41
C SER A 149 -25.40 19.46 -6.87
N ARG A 150 -26.19 18.52 -7.38
CA ARG A 150 -26.13 17.09 -7.01
C ARG A 150 -25.78 16.21 -8.20
N ILE A 151 -25.26 15.04 -7.90
CA ILE A 151 -25.05 13.99 -8.91
C ILE A 151 -26.33 13.14 -8.94
N HIS A 152 -26.97 13.07 -10.10
CA HIS A 152 -28.10 12.18 -10.33
C HIS A 152 -27.64 10.89 -11.01
N LEU A 153 -28.24 9.78 -10.59
CA LEU A 153 -28.16 8.49 -11.23
C LEU A 153 -29.47 8.26 -11.99
N ASP A 154 -29.41 8.35 -13.31
CA ASP A 154 -30.54 8.00 -14.17
C ASP A 154 -30.34 6.61 -14.76
N LEU A 155 -31.43 5.87 -14.95
CA LEU A 155 -31.43 4.53 -15.55
C LEU A 155 -32.25 4.54 -16.85
N PHE A 156 -31.83 3.75 -17.82
CA PHE A 156 -32.50 3.64 -19.12
C PHE A 156 -33.20 2.30 -19.28
N LYS A 157 -34.54 2.31 -19.39
CA LYS A 157 -35.40 1.13 -19.66
C LYS A 157 -35.01 -0.10 -18.80
N SER A 158 -35.28 -0.06 -17.49
CA SER A 158 -34.97 -1.17 -16.54
C SER A 158 -36.22 -2.00 -16.24
N ASN A 159 -36.30 -3.23 -16.77
CA ASN A 159 -37.49 -4.09 -16.63
C ASN A 159 -37.19 -5.52 -16.14
N SER A 160 -35.93 -5.93 -16.06
CA SER A 160 -35.54 -7.30 -15.64
C SER A 160 -35.03 -7.37 -14.19
N GLU A 161 -35.15 -8.54 -13.55
CA GLU A 161 -34.68 -8.76 -12.17
C GLU A 161 -33.17 -8.48 -11.98
N ASP A 162 -32.35 -8.85 -12.96
CA ASP A 162 -30.90 -8.58 -12.96
C ASP A 162 -30.60 -7.08 -13.02
N GLU A 163 -31.39 -6.31 -13.77
CA GLU A 163 -31.27 -4.85 -13.84
C GLU A 163 -31.67 -4.18 -12.52
N VAL A 164 -32.66 -4.73 -11.80
CA VAL A 164 -33.05 -4.25 -10.47
C VAL A 164 -31.90 -4.43 -9.45
N SER A 165 -31.26 -5.59 -9.45
CA SER A 165 -30.09 -5.87 -8.61
C SER A 165 -28.91 -4.95 -8.97
N GLY A 166 -28.64 -4.78 -10.27
CA GLY A 166 -27.62 -3.86 -10.77
C GLY A 166 -27.90 -2.40 -10.39
N ALA A 167 -29.16 -1.96 -10.48
CA ALA A 167 -29.60 -0.63 -10.08
C ALA A 167 -29.38 -0.38 -8.59
N SER A 168 -29.76 -1.32 -7.71
CA SER A 168 -29.48 -1.20 -6.27
C SER A 168 -27.99 -1.07 -6.01
N TRP A 169 -27.17 -1.87 -6.69
CA TRP A 169 -25.71 -1.79 -6.52
C TRP A 169 -25.15 -0.42 -6.92
N LEU A 170 -25.62 0.17 -8.02
CA LEU A 170 -25.23 1.51 -8.46
C LEU A 170 -25.59 2.57 -7.41
N LYS A 171 -26.82 2.51 -6.87
CA LYS A 171 -27.31 3.41 -5.81
C LYS A 171 -26.50 3.29 -4.51
N ASP A 172 -26.24 2.06 -4.08
CA ASP A 172 -25.63 1.81 -2.77
C ASP A 172 -24.11 1.99 -2.76
N HIS A 173 -23.45 1.80 -3.92
CA HIS A 173 -21.98 1.72 -3.98
C HIS A 173 -21.33 2.74 -4.91
N VAL A 174 -21.90 3.01 -6.10
CA VAL A 174 -21.27 3.89 -7.09
C VAL A 174 -21.58 5.34 -6.78
N LEU A 175 -22.87 5.70 -6.72
CA LEU A 175 -23.29 7.09 -6.53
C LEU A 175 -22.69 7.74 -5.26
N PRO A 176 -22.74 7.12 -4.06
CA PRO A 176 -22.20 7.72 -2.84
C PRO A 176 -20.68 7.87 -2.91
N LYS A 177 -20.01 6.96 -3.61
CA LYS A 177 -18.55 6.95 -3.72
C LYS A 177 -18.05 8.01 -4.69
N VAL A 178 -18.74 8.19 -5.83
CA VAL A 178 -18.43 9.25 -6.79
C VAL A 178 -18.70 10.62 -6.16
N ALA A 179 -19.82 10.81 -5.46
CA ALA A 179 -20.10 12.03 -4.72
C ALA A 179 -19.01 12.33 -3.68
N LYS A 180 -18.61 11.32 -2.90
CA LYS A 180 -17.50 11.46 -1.95
C LYS A 180 -16.19 11.88 -2.61
N TRP A 181 -15.86 11.36 -3.80
CA TRP A 181 -14.67 11.79 -4.54
C TRP A 181 -14.79 13.23 -5.02
N ALA A 182 -15.97 13.67 -5.45
CA ALA A 182 -16.21 15.05 -5.85
C ALA A 182 -16.04 16.03 -4.68
N CYS A 183 -16.45 15.64 -3.46
CA CYS A 183 -16.25 16.45 -2.26
C CYS A 183 -14.84 16.35 -1.64
N SER A 184 -13.95 15.52 -2.21
CA SER A 184 -12.59 15.38 -1.68
C SER A 184 -11.70 16.50 -2.21
N GLU A 185 -10.99 17.20 -1.32
CA GLU A 185 -10.02 18.19 -1.77
C GLU A 185 -8.93 17.53 -2.63
N PRO A 186 -8.59 18.13 -3.79
CA PRO A 186 -7.39 17.74 -4.52
C PRO A 186 -6.19 17.83 -3.59
N LEU A 187 -5.36 16.78 -3.56
CA LEU A 187 -4.12 16.80 -2.78
C LEU A 187 -3.33 18.07 -3.12
N ALA A 188 -3.01 18.88 -2.11
CA ALA A 188 -2.20 20.08 -2.29
C ALA A 188 -0.90 19.70 -3.03
N LYS A 189 -0.64 20.39 -4.15
CA LYS A 189 0.55 20.17 -5.00
C LYS A 189 1.80 20.13 -4.12
N GLY A 190 2.48 18.98 -4.08
CA GLY A 190 3.76 18.78 -3.40
C GLY A 190 3.73 18.06 -2.05
N SER A 191 2.57 17.83 -1.43
CA SER A 191 2.50 17.13 -0.13
C SER A 191 2.57 15.59 -0.24
N GLN A 192 2.15 15.03 -1.36
CA GLN A 192 2.07 13.58 -1.56
C GLN A 192 2.53 13.14 -2.95
N LEU A 193 3.42 12.16 -2.99
CA LEU A 193 3.85 11.50 -4.22
C LEU A 193 2.67 10.70 -4.83
N VAL A 194 2.20 11.11 -6.01
CA VAL A 194 1.14 10.43 -6.76
C VAL A 194 1.77 9.38 -7.67
N VAL A 195 1.58 8.10 -7.34
CA VAL A 195 2.15 6.98 -8.10
C VAL A 195 1.02 6.16 -8.73
N PRO A 196 1.02 5.98 -10.06
CA PRO A 196 0.04 5.13 -10.75
C PRO A 196 0.20 3.66 -10.33
N SER A 197 -0.80 2.82 -10.59
CA SER A 197 -0.77 1.40 -10.17
C SER A 197 -0.79 0.47 -11.38
N LEU A 198 0.20 -0.43 -11.45
CA LEU A 198 0.44 -1.33 -12.58
C LEU A 198 0.46 -0.59 -13.92
N SER A 199 1.15 0.55 -13.95
CA SER A 199 1.30 1.37 -15.15
C SER A 199 2.37 0.86 -16.10
N GLN A 200 3.35 0.10 -15.59
CA GLN A 200 4.48 -0.37 -16.40
C GLN A 200 4.23 -1.75 -17.02
N VAL A 201 3.11 -2.41 -16.68
CA VAL A 201 2.75 -3.71 -17.25
C VAL A 201 1.29 -3.70 -17.69
N PRO A 202 0.96 -4.29 -18.85
CA PRO A 202 -0.44 -4.45 -19.26
C PRO A 202 -1.20 -5.26 -18.20
N ILE A 203 -2.28 -4.65 -17.67
CA ILE A 203 -3.05 -5.22 -16.57
C ILE A 203 -3.65 -6.60 -16.90
N GLU A 204 -4.05 -6.83 -18.15
CA GLU A 204 -4.54 -8.12 -18.63
C GLU A 204 -3.45 -9.19 -18.54
N LYS A 205 -2.27 -8.91 -19.10
CA LYS A 205 -1.12 -9.82 -19.05
C LYS A 205 -0.74 -10.14 -17.61
N TYR A 206 -0.58 -9.11 -16.76
CA TYR A 206 -0.32 -9.28 -15.33
C TYR A 206 -1.38 -10.17 -14.64
N SER A 207 -2.66 -9.89 -14.88
CA SER A 207 -3.77 -10.61 -14.23
C SER A 207 -3.80 -12.08 -14.62
N THR A 208 -3.57 -12.38 -15.90
CA THR A 208 -3.50 -13.75 -16.42
C THR A 208 -2.33 -14.53 -15.83
N ILE A 209 -1.13 -13.94 -15.80
CA ILE A 209 0.05 -14.56 -15.19
C ILE A 209 -0.17 -14.78 -13.70
N TYR A 210 -0.63 -13.77 -12.98
CA TYR A 210 -0.90 -13.85 -11.55
C TYR A 210 -1.91 -14.95 -11.23
N PHE A 211 -2.99 -15.04 -11.99
CA PHE A 211 -3.97 -16.11 -11.83
C PHE A 211 -3.34 -17.49 -12.06
N ASN A 212 -2.59 -17.66 -13.15
CA ASN A 212 -1.98 -18.94 -13.50
C ASN A 212 -0.95 -19.38 -12.45
N LEU A 213 -0.07 -18.48 -12.00
CA LEU A 213 0.90 -18.76 -10.94
C LEU A 213 0.20 -19.05 -9.61
N LYS A 214 -0.84 -18.28 -9.26
CA LYS A 214 -1.63 -18.50 -8.05
C LYS A 214 -2.32 -19.86 -8.06
N LYS A 215 -2.92 -20.25 -9.19
CA LYS A 215 -3.59 -21.54 -9.37
C LYS A 215 -2.59 -22.70 -9.30
N LYS A 216 -1.42 -22.53 -9.94
CA LYS A 216 -0.39 -23.57 -10.03
C LYS A 216 0.36 -23.78 -8.71
N TYR A 217 0.74 -22.69 -8.03
CA TYR A 217 1.67 -22.75 -6.90
C TYR A 217 1.06 -22.30 -5.57
N GLY A 218 0.07 -21.41 -5.59
CA GLY A 218 -0.35 -20.64 -4.40
C GLY A 218 -0.81 -21.49 -3.23
N LYS A 219 -1.75 -22.44 -3.46
CA LYS A 219 -2.27 -23.29 -2.38
C LYS A 219 -1.18 -24.19 -1.80
N HIS A 220 -0.45 -24.90 -2.67
CA HIS A 220 0.61 -25.81 -2.27
C HIS A 220 1.73 -25.09 -1.50
N LEU A 221 2.25 -23.96 -2.01
CA LEU A 221 3.30 -23.20 -1.32
C LEU A 221 2.86 -22.65 0.04
N CYS A 222 1.57 -22.32 0.22
CA CYS A 222 1.06 -21.93 1.53
C CYS A 222 1.04 -23.10 2.53
N GLU A 223 0.75 -24.32 2.06
CA GLU A 223 0.68 -25.53 2.90
C GLU A 223 2.06 -25.98 3.37
N ILE A 224 3.07 -25.88 2.51
CA ILE A 224 4.45 -26.32 2.79
C ILE A 224 5.38 -25.18 3.24
N TRP A 225 4.82 -24.03 3.64
CA TRP A 225 5.59 -22.83 3.94
C TRP A 225 6.56 -23.03 5.12
N PRO A 226 7.89 -22.95 4.89
CA PRO A 226 8.87 -23.31 5.91
C PRO A 226 9.27 -22.15 6.84
N GLU A 227 8.82 -20.93 6.54
CA GLU A 227 9.15 -19.72 7.29
C GLU A 227 8.12 -19.44 8.40
N THR A 228 8.51 -18.66 9.41
CA THR A 228 7.63 -18.29 10.55
C THR A 228 6.62 -17.18 10.20
N THR A 229 6.71 -16.64 9.00
CA THR A 229 5.86 -15.58 8.47
C THR A 229 4.53 -16.10 7.96
N ASP A 230 3.54 -15.21 7.81
CA ASP A 230 2.20 -15.58 7.31
C ASP A 230 2.25 -16.01 5.83
N PRO A 231 2.06 -17.30 5.50
CA PRO A 231 2.10 -17.78 4.12
C PRO A 231 1.08 -17.09 3.21
N LEU A 232 -0.12 -16.79 3.74
CA LEU A 232 -1.17 -16.14 2.96
C LEU A 232 -0.82 -14.70 2.58
N LYS A 233 0.12 -14.08 3.29
CA LYS A 233 0.65 -12.78 2.89
C LYS A 233 1.81 -12.95 1.91
N TYR A 234 2.86 -13.67 2.31
CA TYR A 234 4.14 -13.67 1.59
C TYR A 234 4.11 -14.47 0.28
N VAL A 235 3.44 -15.64 0.25
CA VAL A 235 3.31 -16.43 -0.99
C VAL A 235 2.61 -15.64 -2.08
N TYR A 236 1.50 -14.96 -1.76
CA TYR A 236 0.76 -14.19 -2.76
C TYR A 236 1.41 -12.84 -3.10
N GLU A 237 2.23 -12.29 -2.20
CA GLU A 237 3.11 -11.14 -2.48
C GLU A 237 4.18 -11.52 -3.49
N ASP A 238 4.90 -12.62 -3.26
CA ASP A 238 5.95 -13.11 -4.15
C ASP A 238 5.39 -13.52 -5.52
N ILE A 239 4.24 -14.20 -5.56
CA ILE A 239 3.55 -14.53 -6.83
C ILE A 239 3.19 -13.25 -7.60
N ALA A 240 2.74 -12.19 -6.93
CA ALA A 240 2.41 -10.93 -7.56
C ALA A 240 3.66 -10.20 -8.08
N ILE A 241 4.75 -10.19 -7.33
CA ILE A 241 6.04 -9.64 -7.77
C ILE A 241 6.57 -10.41 -8.98
N ALA A 242 6.54 -11.75 -8.93
CA ALA A 242 6.95 -12.61 -10.04
C ALA A 242 6.10 -12.37 -11.29
N SER A 243 4.80 -12.13 -11.13
CA SER A 243 3.89 -11.82 -12.24
C SER A 243 4.19 -10.48 -12.92
N TYR A 244 4.81 -9.56 -12.19
CA TYR A 244 5.23 -8.25 -12.69
C TYR A 244 6.57 -8.36 -13.46
N LEU A 245 7.50 -9.17 -12.96
CA LEU A 245 8.87 -9.25 -13.47
C LEU A 245 9.05 -10.28 -14.58
N LEU A 246 8.67 -11.55 -14.36
CA LEU A 246 8.89 -12.69 -15.28
C LEU A 246 10.23 -12.66 -16.05
N TYR A 247 11.35 -12.64 -15.33
CA TYR A 247 12.69 -12.81 -15.90
C TYR A 247 13.33 -14.12 -15.43
N ASP A 248 14.16 -14.72 -16.30
CA ASP A 248 15.08 -15.79 -15.92
C ASP A 248 16.39 -15.18 -15.41
N GLY A 249 17.04 -15.83 -14.44
CA GLY A 249 18.24 -15.29 -13.81
C GLY A 249 18.71 -16.07 -12.59
N ILE A 250 19.56 -15.44 -11.79
CA ILE A 250 20.06 -15.98 -10.52
C ILE A 250 19.45 -15.21 -9.35
N GLY A 251 19.16 -15.91 -8.25
CA GLY A 251 18.82 -15.28 -6.98
C GLY A 251 20.02 -15.28 -6.06
N VAL A 252 20.42 -14.11 -5.57
CA VAL A 252 21.55 -13.97 -4.63
C VAL A 252 21.05 -13.48 -3.28
N ASP A 253 21.45 -14.14 -2.20
CA ASP A 253 21.18 -13.72 -0.82
C ASP A 253 22.40 -14.03 0.04
N VAL A 254 22.64 -13.24 1.08
CA VAL A 254 23.76 -13.44 2.01
C VAL A 254 23.58 -14.73 2.84
N ARG A 255 22.34 -15.25 2.90
CA ARG A 255 21.99 -16.49 3.61
C ARG A 255 21.02 -17.33 2.78
N LYS A 256 21.22 -18.65 2.79
CA LYS A 256 20.26 -19.58 2.21
C LYS A 256 18.95 -19.53 2.99
N ARG A 257 17.84 -19.32 2.29
CA ARG A 257 16.49 -19.35 2.89
C ARG A 257 15.95 -20.78 2.94
N LYS A 258 15.07 -21.08 3.89
CA LYS A 258 14.51 -22.43 4.04
C LYS A 258 13.67 -22.83 2.84
N ILE A 259 13.03 -21.85 2.21
CA ILE A 259 12.25 -22.05 1.00
C ILE A 259 13.09 -22.48 -0.21
N TRP A 260 14.42 -22.30 -0.19
CA TRP A 260 15.26 -22.61 -1.35
C TRP A 260 15.23 -24.10 -1.72
N ASP A 261 15.12 -24.98 -0.73
CA ASP A 261 15.07 -26.43 -0.93
C ASP A 261 13.76 -26.89 -1.61
N LEU A 262 12.73 -26.03 -1.65
CA LEU A 262 11.47 -26.31 -2.34
C LEU A 262 11.56 -26.00 -3.84
N PHE A 263 12.60 -25.31 -4.29
CA PHE A 263 12.79 -24.99 -5.69
C PHE A 263 13.59 -26.12 -6.38
N GLY A 264 13.13 -26.55 -7.55
CA GLY A 264 13.77 -27.62 -8.33
C GLY A 264 15.13 -27.20 -8.89
N SER A 265 15.90 -28.18 -9.39
CA SER A 265 17.27 -28.02 -9.90
C SER A 265 17.46 -27.02 -11.05
N GLY A 266 16.38 -26.58 -11.70
CA GLY A 266 16.41 -25.51 -12.70
C GLY A 266 16.55 -24.10 -12.11
N THR A 267 16.43 -23.93 -10.79
CA THR A 267 16.51 -22.61 -10.13
C THR A 267 17.94 -22.34 -9.66
N LYS A 268 18.53 -21.23 -10.11
CA LYS A 268 19.90 -20.85 -9.76
C LYS A 268 19.90 -19.90 -8.56
N LEU A 269 20.34 -20.37 -7.41
CA LEU A 269 20.38 -19.60 -6.16
C LEU A 269 21.79 -19.63 -5.57
N MET A 270 22.28 -18.48 -5.13
CA MET A 270 23.65 -18.30 -4.64
C MET A 270 23.62 -17.69 -3.24
N GLU A 271 24.22 -18.40 -2.27
CA GLU A 271 24.42 -17.92 -0.90
C GLU A 271 25.77 -17.19 -0.80
N GLU A 272 25.79 -15.90 -1.18
CA GLU A 272 27.00 -15.08 -1.19
C GLU A 272 26.73 -13.63 -0.80
N PRO A 273 27.70 -12.96 -0.13
CA PRO A 273 27.60 -11.53 0.13
C PRO A 273 27.86 -10.73 -1.15
N ILE A 274 27.01 -9.73 -1.42
CA ILE A 274 27.24 -8.75 -2.47
C ILE A 274 28.11 -7.61 -1.92
N THR A 275 29.23 -7.33 -2.59
CA THR A 275 30.10 -6.17 -2.29
C THR A 275 29.99 -5.10 -3.38
N PRO A 276 30.44 -3.84 -3.13
CA PRO A 276 30.46 -2.76 -4.12
C PRO A 276 31.25 -3.08 -5.40
N GLU A 277 32.15 -4.06 -5.36
CA GLU A 277 32.99 -4.52 -6.46
C GLU A 277 32.31 -5.59 -7.32
N THR A 278 31.23 -6.20 -6.83
CA THR A 278 30.51 -7.27 -7.53
C THR A 278 30.04 -6.82 -8.92
N ARG A 279 30.23 -7.66 -9.93
CA ARG A 279 29.77 -7.42 -11.31
C ARG A 279 29.08 -8.66 -11.84
N PHE A 280 27.96 -8.44 -12.52
CA PHE A 280 27.24 -9.47 -13.27
C PHE A 280 26.99 -8.97 -14.71
N PRO A 281 28.03 -8.88 -15.56
CA PRO A 281 27.93 -8.33 -16.92
C PRO A 281 27.02 -9.15 -17.86
N GLU A 282 26.69 -10.39 -17.50
CA GLU A 282 25.80 -11.28 -18.23
C GLU A 282 24.31 -10.94 -18.09
N TYR A 283 23.92 -10.17 -17.06
CA TYR A 283 22.52 -9.83 -16.80
C TYR A 283 22.24 -8.35 -17.02
N SER A 284 21.23 -8.05 -17.82
CA SER A 284 20.76 -6.68 -18.07
C SER A 284 19.79 -6.16 -17.00
N TRP A 285 19.16 -7.03 -16.22
CA TRP A 285 18.21 -6.65 -15.17
C TRP A 285 18.77 -6.88 -13.77
N TRP A 286 18.68 -5.86 -12.93
CA TRP A 286 19.05 -5.87 -11.52
C TRP A 286 17.81 -5.67 -10.66
N ILE A 287 17.48 -6.64 -9.82
CA ILE A 287 16.19 -6.68 -9.10
C ILE A 287 16.46 -6.66 -7.59
N GLY A 288 16.16 -5.51 -6.96
CA GLY A 288 16.14 -5.34 -5.51
C GLY A 288 14.76 -5.56 -4.93
N ASN A 289 14.40 -6.82 -4.66
CA ASN A 289 13.16 -7.14 -3.96
C ASN A 289 13.37 -7.07 -2.44
N HIS A 290 12.89 -6.00 -1.80
CA HIS A 290 13.01 -5.83 -0.35
C HIS A 290 14.45 -5.99 0.16
N SER A 291 15.40 -5.45 -0.61
CA SER A 291 16.84 -5.68 -0.47
C SER A 291 17.50 -4.94 0.70
N ASP A 292 16.72 -4.45 1.68
CA ASP A 292 17.20 -3.73 2.87
C ASP A 292 18.33 -2.72 2.56
N GLU A 293 19.51 -2.95 3.16
CA GLU A 293 20.72 -2.14 3.07
C GLU A 293 21.30 -2.10 1.65
N LEU A 294 21.04 -3.12 0.82
CA LEU A 294 21.53 -3.18 -0.56
C LEU A 294 20.70 -2.32 -1.52
N THR A 295 19.53 -1.82 -1.10
CA THR A 295 18.64 -1.02 -1.97
C THR A 295 19.36 0.10 -2.74
N PRO A 296 20.16 0.99 -2.12
CA PRO A 296 20.93 2.01 -2.85
C PRO A 296 22.13 1.45 -3.63
N TRP A 297 22.67 0.30 -3.22
CA TRP A 297 23.81 -0.34 -3.89
C TRP A 297 23.44 -0.98 -5.22
N ILE A 298 22.23 -1.53 -5.34
CA ILE A 298 21.78 -2.22 -6.56
C ILE A 298 21.86 -1.34 -7.83
N PRO A 299 21.32 -0.10 -7.87
CA PRO A 299 21.45 0.74 -9.06
C PRO A 299 22.91 1.15 -9.32
N TYR A 300 23.72 1.34 -8.28
CA TYR A 300 25.16 1.60 -8.41
C TYR A 300 25.87 0.41 -9.09
N LEU A 301 25.66 -0.81 -8.61
CA LEU A 301 26.24 -2.03 -9.18
C LEU A 301 25.78 -2.27 -10.62
N ALA A 302 24.50 -2.02 -10.91
CA ALA A 302 23.92 -2.12 -12.24
C ALA A 302 24.63 -1.18 -13.22
N SER A 303 24.75 0.10 -12.87
CA SER A 303 25.39 1.13 -13.70
C SER A 303 26.85 0.81 -14.05
N ARG A 304 27.54 0.09 -13.16
CA ARG A 304 28.93 -0.34 -13.33
C ARG A 304 29.09 -1.67 -14.05
N SER A 305 28.02 -2.46 -14.14
CA SER A 305 28.08 -3.78 -14.77
C SER A 305 27.78 -3.72 -16.26
N ARG A 306 26.82 -2.87 -16.68
CA ARG A 306 26.48 -2.68 -18.09
C ARG A 306 25.92 -1.28 -18.39
N PRO A 307 26.20 -0.69 -19.57
CA PRO A 307 25.59 0.58 -19.99
C PRO A 307 24.08 0.51 -20.24
N ASP A 308 23.58 -0.65 -20.66
CA ASP A 308 22.16 -0.91 -20.95
C ASP A 308 21.42 -1.54 -19.76
N ALA A 309 22.01 -1.49 -18.56
CA ALA A 309 21.43 -2.06 -17.36
C ALA A 309 20.07 -1.45 -17.03
N ARG A 310 19.16 -2.27 -16.53
CA ARG A 310 17.83 -1.91 -16.04
C ARG A 310 17.72 -2.31 -14.58
N VAL A 311 17.01 -1.51 -13.80
CA VAL A 311 16.88 -1.74 -12.36
C VAL A 311 15.43 -1.79 -11.96
N PHE A 312 15.07 -2.75 -11.13
CA PHE A 312 13.82 -2.75 -10.39
C PHE A 312 14.15 -2.70 -8.90
N LEU A 313 13.60 -1.72 -8.17
CA LEU A 313 13.74 -1.64 -6.71
C LEU A 313 12.37 -1.66 -6.05
N LEU A 314 12.16 -2.55 -5.09
CA LEU A 314 11.02 -2.57 -4.19
C LEU A 314 11.48 -2.26 -2.76
N PRO A 315 11.70 -0.98 -2.42
CA PRO A 315 12.24 -0.58 -1.13
C PRO A 315 11.24 -0.81 0.02
N CYS A 316 11.72 -1.40 1.12
CA CYS A 316 10.98 -1.56 2.37
C CYS A 316 11.61 -0.81 3.55
N CYS A 317 12.93 -0.87 3.67
CA CYS A 317 13.71 -0.31 4.75
C CYS A 317 14.52 0.92 4.27
N PRO A 318 14.46 2.05 4.98
CA PRO A 318 15.12 3.29 4.56
C PRO A 318 16.62 3.25 4.90
N PHE A 319 17.46 2.89 3.91
CA PHE A 319 18.91 2.84 4.03
C PHE A 319 19.59 3.69 2.94
N THR A 320 20.70 4.31 3.32
CA THR A 320 21.68 4.94 2.44
C THR A 320 22.88 4.00 2.27
N PHE A 321 23.91 4.41 1.53
CA PHE A 321 25.16 3.65 1.41
C PHE A 321 25.85 3.35 2.75
N HIS A 322 25.62 4.15 3.80
CA HIS A 322 26.37 4.05 5.08
C HIS A 322 25.50 3.82 6.32
N GLY A 323 24.19 3.63 6.15
CA GLY A 323 23.31 3.39 7.29
C GLY A 323 21.89 3.86 7.06
N LYS A 324 21.12 4.02 8.15
CA LYS A 324 19.70 4.36 8.06
C LYS A 324 19.51 5.76 7.48
N TYR A 325 18.59 5.87 6.52
CA TYR A 325 18.20 7.14 5.92
C TYR A 325 17.43 8.02 6.91
N GLN A 326 17.87 9.28 7.03
CA GLN A 326 17.21 10.31 7.81
C GLN A 326 16.25 11.10 6.93
N ARG A 327 15.05 11.36 7.45
CA ARG A 327 13.98 12.02 6.69
C ARG A 327 14.36 13.48 6.43
N GLN A 328 14.45 13.86 5.16
CA GLN A 328 14.80 15.23 4.74
C GLN A 328 13.57 16.14 4.50
N HIS A 329 12.38 15.56 4.30
CA HIS A 329 11.18 16.33 3.96
C HIS A 329 10.09 16.25 5.05
N GLY A 330 9.90 17.34 5.80
CA GLY A 330 8.94 17.45 6.91
C GLY A 330 7.45 17.32 6.52
N GLY A 331 7.11 17.49 5.24
CA GLY A 331 5.72 17.44 4.73
C GLY A 331 5.22 16.05 4.28
N MET A 332 6.07 15.03 4.22
CA MET A 332 5.69 13.71 3.67
C MET A 332 6.19 12.55 4.54
N SER A 333 5.56 11.38 4.49
CA SER A 333 6.02 10.22 5.30
C SER A 333 7.49 9.85 5.05
N GLN A 334 8.17 9.23 6.03
CA GLN A 334 9.56 8.77 5.87
C GLN A 334 9.74 7.91 4.61
N TYR A 335 8.74 7.09 4.27
CA TYR A 335 8.78 6.25 3.07
C TYR A 335 8.74 7.06 1.78
N GLN A 336 7.89 8.08 1.70
CA GLN A 336 7.81 8.94 0.51
C GLN A 336 9.08 9.77 0.34
N SER A 337 9.60 10.31 1.45
CA SER A 337 10.89 11.01 1.43
C SER A 337 12.02 10.07 0.96
N TYR A 338 12.01 8.81 1.39
CA TYR A 338 12.97 7.82 0.95
C TYR A 338 12.82 7.44 -0.53
N LEU A 339 11.60 7.35 -1.05
CA LEU A 339 11.37 7.11 -2.49
C LEU A 339 11.93 8.25 -3.36
N LEU A 340 11.78 9.50 -2.92
CA LEU A 340 12.38 10.65 -3.63
C LEU A 340 13.90 10.62 -3.59
N PHE A 341 14.50 10.27 -2.44
CA PHE A 341 15.93 10.05 -2.33
C PHE A 341 16.42 8.98 -3.33
N LEU A 342 15.76 7.82 -3.38
CA LEU A 342 16.14 6.75 -4.31
C LEU A 342 15.93 7.14 -5.78
N GLN A 343 14.91 7.94 -6.06
CA GLN A 343 14.66 8.47 -7.41
C GLN A 343 15.81 9.39 -7.84
N GLY A 344 16.18 10.36 -7.01
CA GLY A 344 17.33 11.24 -7.27
C GLY A 344 18.62 10.46 -7.43
N LEU A 345 18.87 9.51 -6.52
CA LEU A 345 20.03 8.61 -6.59
C LEU A 345 20.13 7.87 -7.94
N CYS A 346 19.02 7.29 -8.42
CA CYS A 346 19.02 6.58 -9.70
C CYS A 346 19.19 7.54 -10.89
N GLN A 347 18.63 8.75 -10.81
CA GLN A 347 18.81 9.78 -11.85
C GLN A 347 20.26 10.25 -11.93
N ASP A 348 20.89 10.49 -10.78
CA ASP A 348 22.30 10.91 -10.72
C ASP A 348 23.24 9.78 -11.22
N LEU A 349 22.82 8.51 -11.11
CA LEU A 349 23.48 7.35 -11.72
C LEU A 349 23.19 7.18 -13.23
N GLY A 350 22.43 8.09 -13.84
CA GLY A 350 22.17 8.11 -15.28
C GLY A 350 20.96 7.27 -15.73
N PHE A 351 20.06 6.91 -14.82
CA PHE A 351 18.83 6.19 -15.18
C PHE A 351 17.63 7.12 -15.35
N ASP A 352 16.78 6.79 -16.33
CA ASP A 352 15.40 7.27 -16.37
C ASP A 352 14.56 6.46 -15.39
N VAL A 353 13.92 7.13 -14.43
CA VAL A 353 13.22 6.49 -13.31
C VAL A 353 11.71 6.67 -13.43
N VAL A 354 11.00 5.54 -13.38
CA VAL A 354 9.53 5.52 -13.31
C VAL A 354 9.08 4.83 -12.02
N LEU A 355 8.11 5.45 -11.34
CA LEU A 355 7.52 4.89 -10.13
C LEU A 355 6.23 4.14 -10.48
N ASP A 356 6.04 2.96 -9.91
CA ASP A 356 4.81 2.19 -10.08
C ASP A 356 4.34 1.58 -8.77
N ARG A 357 3.02 1.49 -8.58
CA ARG A 357 2.40 0.92 -7.40
C ARG A 357 1.91 -0.49 -7.70
N LEU A 358 2.59 -1.47 -7.11
CA LEU A 358 2.27 -2.89 -7.24
C LEU A 358 0.97 -3.26 -6.50
N ARG A 359 0.33 -4.34 -6.94
CA ARG A 359 -0.88 -4.91 -6.31
C ARG A 359 -0.52 -6.09 -5.41
N ILE A 360 0.22 -5.78 -4.37
CA ILE A 360 0.69 -6.74 -3.36
C ILE A 360 0.08 -6.43 -1.98
N PRO A 361 -0.01 -7.41 -1.07
CA PRO A 361 -0.48 -7.22 0.30
C PRO A 361 0.56 -6.55 1.23
N SER A 362 1.25 -5.51 0.73
CA SER A 362 2.26 -4.72 1.45
C SER A 362 1.87 -3.25 1.58
N THR A 363 2.34 -2.63 2.67
CA THR A 363 2.31 -1.16 2.85
C THR A 363 3.45 -0.46 2.09
N LYS A 364 4.50 -1.21 1.72
CA LYS A 364 5.68 -0.77 0.97
C LYS A 364 5.64 -1.36 -0.43
N ARG A 365 4.72 -0.86 -1.25
CA ARG A 365 4.34 -1.43 -2.55
C ARG A 365 4.61 -0.52 -3.73
N ILE A 366 5.42 0.52 -3.54
CA ILE A 366 5.87 1.39 -4.64
C ILE A 366 7.25 0.89 -5.05
N CYS A 367 7.42 0.55 -6.32
CA CYS A 367 8.70 0.21 -6.91
C CYS A 367 9.24 1.35 -7.78
N LEU A 368 10.56 1.34 -7.95
CA LEU A 368 11.27 2.13 -8.95
C LEU A 368 11.62 1.20 -10.10
N VAL A 369 11.30 1.58 -11.33
CA VAL A 369 11.71 0.93 -12.57
C VAL A 369 12.62 1.89 -13.31
N CYS A 370 13.89 1.53 -13.41
CA CYS A 370 14.96 2.35 -13.96
C CYS A 370 15.37 1.77 -15.32
N SER A 371 15.35 2.60 -16.36
CA SER A 371 15.89 2.28 -17.68
C SER A 371 17.15 3.11 -17.95
N PRO A 372 18.05 2.67 -18.84
CA PRO A 372 19.18 3.49 -19.27
C PRO A 372 18.66 4.84 -19.78
N GLY A 373 19.21 5.94 -19.27
CA GLY A 373 18.85 7.27 -19.75
C GLY A 373 19.23 7.46 -21.22
N VAL A 374 18.42 8.21 -21.98
CA VAL A 374 18.79 8.62 -23.35
C VAL A 374 19.95 9.60 -23.27
N GLN A 375 21.17 9.09 -23.42
CA GLN A 375 22.36 9.93 -23.49
C GLN A 375 22.41 10.59 -24.87
N SER A 376 22.12 11.89 -24.91
CA SER A 376 22.25 12.73 -26.11
C SER A 376 23.71 12.92 -26.57
N ASP A 377 24.68 12.50 -25.75
CA ASP A 377 26.11 12.63 -26.05
C ASP A 377 26.90 11.35 -25.66
N PRO A 378 27.49 10.63 -26.63
CA PRO A 378 28.38 9.49 -26.39
C PRO A 378 29.60 9.79 -25.50
N TYR A 379 30.06 11.05 -25.43
CA TYR A 379 31.17 11.46 -24.55
C TYR A 379 30.73 11.63 -23.08
N ALA A 380 29.46 11.92 -22.81
CA ALA A 380 28.93 12.00 -21.46
C ALA A 380 28.89 10.63 -20.77
N ALA A 381 28.61 9.55 -21.52
CA ALA A 381 28.65 8.16 -21.04
C ALA A 381 29.98 7.79 -20.39
N ALA A 382 31.09 8.10 -21.07
CA ALA A 382 32.45 7.83 -20.62
C ALA A 382 32.85 8.71 -19.42
N LYS A 383 32.32 9.94 -19.35
CA LYS A 383 32.56 10.88 -18.25
C LYS A 383 31.80 10.48 -16.98
N THR A 384 30.54 10.03 -17.11
CA THR A 384 29.74 9.45 -16.03
C THR A 384 30.39 8.16 -15.53
N ALA A 385 30.75 7.23 -16.44
CA ALA A 385 31.43 5.98 -16.08
C ALA A 385 32.78 6.22 -15.34
N GLY A 386 33.53 7.26 -15.71
CA GLY A 386 34.77 7.66 -15.04
C GLY A 386 34.57 8.35 -13.67
N ASN A 387 33.45 9.05 -13.46
CA ASN A 387 33.15 9.78 -12.21
C ASN A 387 32.38 8.97 -11.16
N ILE A 388 31.89 7.75 -11.48
CA ILE A 388 31.16 6.90 -10.53
C ILE A 388 31.98 6.58 -9.26
N GLN A 389 33.33 6.57 -9.35
CA GLN A 389 34.20 6.32 -8.20
C GLN A 389 34.07 7.41 -7.11
N GLY A 390 33.80 8.67 -7.50
CA GLY A 390 33.60 9.81 -6.57
C GLY A 390 32.13 10.07 -6.21
N PHE A 391 31.21 9.31 -6.81
CA PHE A 391 29.78 9.48 -6.66
C PHE A 391 29.30 9.22 -5.24
N ILE A 392 29.68 8.07 -4.65
CA ILE A 392 29.25 7.70 -3.29
C ILE A 392 29.70 8.78 -2.27
N PRO A 393 30.97 9.22 -2.24
CA PRO A 393 31.39 10.36 -1.42
C PRO A 393 30.53 11.62 -1.59
N SER A 394 30.23 12.02 -2.83
CA SER A 394 29.43 13.22 -3.10
C SER A 394 27.98 13.13 -2.60
N CYS A 395 27.38 11.94 -2.67
CA CYS A 395 26.05 11.69 -2.11
C CYS A 395 26.05 11.80 -0.58
N ILE A 396 27.14 11.40 0.09
CA ILE A 396 27.29 11.54 1.56
C ILE A 396 27.33 13.01 1.95
N ASP A 397 28.18 13.80 1.27
CA ASP A 397 28.36 15.21 1.59
C ASP A 397 27.06 16.00 1.41
N SER A 398 26.26 15.62 0.41
CA SER A 398 24.93 16.21 0.16
C SER A 398 23.88 15.85 1.22
N GLN A 399 24.13 14.84 2.06
CA GLN A 399 23.19 14.37 3.09
C GLN A 399 23.46 14.98 4.49
N GLN A 400 24.58 15.68 4.69
CA GLN A 400 24.92 16.30 5.98
C GLN A 400 24.33 17.72 6.08
N GLU A 401 23.72 18.07 7.23
CA GLU A 401 23.25 19.43 7.46
C GLU A 401 24.41 20.44 7.56
N PRO A 402 24.22 21.72 7.17
CA PRO A 402 25.28 22.74 7.18
C PRO A 402 25.98 22.92 8.53
N GLN A 403 25.33 22.57 9.63
CA GLN A 403 25.81 22.76 11.01
C GLN A 403 26.77 21.67 11.50
N GLN A 404 26.97 20.57 10.77
CA GLN A 404 27.91 19.50 11.13
C GLN A 404 29.14 19.42 10.20
N ARG A 405 29.52 20.53 9.55
CA ARG A 405 30.82 20.66 8.88
C ARG A 405 31.95 20.79 9.89
N GLN A 406 32.26 19.73 10.63
CA GLN A 406 33.59 19.55 11.22
C GLN A 406 34.43 18.74 10.25
N GLU A 407 35.71 19.11 10.11
CA GLU A 407 36.71 18.52 9.22
C GLU A 407 36.92 17.01 9.48
N HIS A 408 35.98 16.17 9.08
CA HIS A 408 36.18 14.74 8.97
C HIS A 408 36.64 14.43 7.56
N LYS A 409 37.88 13.93 7.44
CA LYS A 409 38.45 13.37 6.20
C LYS A 409 37.40 12.52 5.45
N PRO A 410 37.36 12.57 4.10
CA PRO A 410 36.42 11.79 3.32
C PRO A 410 36.55 10.31 3.70
N PRO A 411 35.47 9.65 4.15
CA PRO A 411 35.54 8.25 4.55
C PRO A 411 35.77 7.38 3.31
N HIS A 412 36.85 6.60 3.36
CA HIS A 412 37.27 5.64 2.35
C HIS A 412 36.18 4.58 2.09
N VAL A 413 36.11 4.08 0.84
CA VAL A 413 35.22 2.99 0.36
C VAL A 413 35.33 1.71 1.21
N ASP A 414 36.40 1.57 1.99
CA ASP A 414 36.77 0.40 2.81
C ASP A 414 35.87 0.10 4.03
N LYS A 415 34.72 0.76 4.19
CA LYS A 415 33.79 0.55 5.33
C LYS A 415 32.46 -0.11 4.97
N PHE A 416 32.30 -0.64 3.75
CA PHE A 416 31.15 -1.51 3.47
C PHE A 416 31.39 -2.88 4.12
N GLU A 417 30.67 -3.16 5.20
CA GLU A 417 30.64 -4.48 5.82
C GLU A 417 29.31 -5.15 5.47
N PRO A 418 29.32 -6.26 4.69
CA PRO A 418 28.12 -7.04 4.48
C PRO A 418 27.50 -7.44 5.82
N ARG A 419 26.17 -7.46 5.88
CA ARG A 419 25.45 -7.97 7.04
C ARG A 419 25.96 -9.38 7.39
N ALA A 420 26.21 -9.63 8.67
CA ALA A 420 26.68 -10.93 9.16
C ALA A 420 25.76 -12.07 8.69
N LYS A 421 26.25 -13.30 8.54
CA LYS A 421 25.44 -14.48 8.17
C LYS A 421 24.44 -14.92 9.26
N THR A 422 24.56 -14.41 10.47
CA THR A 422 23.63 -14.71 11.58
C THR A 422 23.19 -13.42 12.23
N GLU A 423 21.88 -13.15 12.26
CA GLU A 423 21.29 -12.04 13.01
C GLU A 423 20.87 -12.59 14.36
N ALA A 424 21.44 -12.08 15.44
CA ALA A 424 20.93 -12.36 16.78
C ALA A 424 19.51 -11.79 16.91
N VAL A 425 18.57 -12.59 17.43
CA VAL A 425 17.19 -12.15 17.66
C VAL A 425 17.21 -11.10 18.77
N ARG A 426 16.89 -9.86 18.43
CA ARG A 426 17.07 -8.67 19.29
C ARG A 426 15.73 -8.03 19.68
N ASN A 427 14.93 -8.77 20.43
CA ASN A 427 13.58 -8.34 20.84
C ASN A 427 13.28 -8.69 22.32
N CYS A 428 14.32 -9.00 23.10
CA CYS A 428 14.25 -9.51 24.47
C CYS A 428 13.50 -10.84 24.63
N THR A 429 13.02 -11.52 23.57
CA THR A 429 12.29 -12.79 23.72
C THR A 429 13.19 -14.00 23.95
N GLN A 430 14.51 -13.83 23.82
CA GLN A 430 15.50 -14.87 24.14
C GLN A 430 16.02 -14.79 25.58
N LEU A 431 15.63 -13.76 26.34
CA LEU A 431 15.95 -13.68 27.77
C LEU A 431 15.06 -14.63 28.57
N ASP A 432 15.56 -15.05 29.72
CA ASP A 432 14.83 -15.88 30.67
C ASP A 432 13.46 -15.27 31.00
N ARG A 433 12.39 -16.08 30.93
CA ARG A 433 11.03 -15.60 31.17
C ARG A 433 10.80 -15.16 32.61
N GLY A 434 11.40 -15.85 33.58
CA GLY A 434 11.34 -15.48 34.99
C GLY A 434 12.00 -14.12 35.21
N PHE A 435 13.16 -13.86 34.60
CA PHE A 435 13.79 -12.55 34.64
C PHE A 435 12.88 -11.43 34.07
N LEU A 436 12.28 -11.66 32.90
CA LEU A 436 11.39 -10.69 32.25
C LEU A 436 10.15 -10.41 33.09
N ASP A 437 9.51 -11.46 33.61
CA ASP A 437 8.30 -11.36 34.43
C ASP A 437 8.61 -10.63 35.75
N CYS A 438 9.72 -10.99 36.44
CA CYS A 438 10.16 -10.28 37.65
C CYS A 438 10.45 -8.79 37.40
N THR A 439 11.08 -8.47 36.27
CA THR A 439 11.36 -7.08 35.87
C THR A 439 10.08 -6.30 35.61
N VAL A 440 9.14 -6.89 34.85
CA VAL A 440 7.82 -6.29 34.56
C VAL A 440 7.03 -6.06 35.85
N ASP A 441 7.00 -7.05 36.75
CA ASP A 441 6.32 -6.96 38.05
C ASP A 441 6.94 -5.89 38.95
N HIS A 442 8.27 -5.75 38.93
CA HIS A 442 8.97 -4.73 39.71
C HIS A 442 8.61 -3.31 39.25
N LEU A 443 8.67 -3.06 37.94
CA LEU A 443 8.33 -1.76 37.36
C LEU A 443 6.86 -1.40 37.58
N ALA A 444 5.96 -2.36 37.37
CA ALA A 444 4.54 -2.14 37.57
C ALA A 444 4.18 -1.88 39.03
N ARG A 445 4.80 -2.58 39.99
CA ARG A 445 4.64 -2.29 41.43
C ARG A 445 5.12 -0.90 41.80
N LYS A 446 6.23 -0.43 41.23
CA LYS A 446 6.70 0.93 41.50
C LYS A 446 5.70 1.98 41.00
N LEU A 447 5.14 1.80 39.81
CA LEU A 447 4.10 2.71 39.28
C LEU A 447 2.84 2.71 40.16
N LEU A 448 2.43 1.55 40.70
CA LEU A 448 1.29 1.46 41.63
C LEU A 448 1.52 2.20 42.95
N GLN A 449 2.74 2.18 43.48
CA GLN A 449 3.07 2.81 44.75
C GLN A 449 3.01 4.35 44.71
N MET A 450 3.11 4.96 43.53
CA MET A 450 3.17 6.43 43.39
C MET A 450 1.82 7.13 43.63
N ASP A 451 0.69 6.42 43.50
CA ASP A 451 -0.62 7.00 43.84
C ASP A 451 -0.80 7.17 45.37
N ASN A 452 -0.10 6.38 46.19
CA ASN A 452 -0.25 6.42 47.65
C ASN A 452 0.49 7.59 48.32
N GLU A 453 1.45 8.24 47.65
CA GLU A 453 2.23 9.34 48.24
C GLU A 453 1.51 10.70 48.14
N THR A 454 0.35 10.79 47.48
CA THR A 454 -0.39 12.06 47.27
C THR A 454 -1.68 12.20 48.08
N LEU A 455 -1.98 11.28 49.01
CA LEU A 455 -3.14 11.37 49.89
C LEU A 455 -2.77 11.87 51.29
N CYS A 456 -2.48 13.17 51.37
CA CYS A 456 -2.64 13.93 52.60
C CYS A 456 -3.44 15.20 52.31
N ALA A 457 -4.51 15.40 53.08
CA ALA A 457 -5.45 16.53 53.12
C ALA A 457 -6.68 16.47 52.21
N SER A 458 -7.67 15.63 52.57
CA SER A 458 -9.03 16.11 52.92
C SER A 458 -9.95 14.94 53.33
N PRO A 459 -10.73 15.06 54.42
CA PRO A 459 -11.71 14.04 54.82
C PRO A 459 -13.03 14.28 54.09
N GLN A 460 -13.31 13.50 53.05
CA GLN A 460 -14.68 13.26 52.60
C GLN A 460 -14.92 11.75 52.42
N PRO A 461 -16.15 11.25 52.68
CA PRO A 461 -16.43 9.83 52.64
C PRO A 461 -16.31 9.32 51.20
N LEU A 462 -15.54 8.23 51.01
CA LEU A 462 -15.45 7.50 49.76
C LEU A 462 -16.77 6.78 49.50
N ASP A 463 -17.39 7.09 48.36
CA ASP A 463 -18.39 6.23 47.72
C ASP A 463 -17.98 5.99 46.26
N ASP A 464 -17.93 4.70 45.91
CA ASP A 464 -17.91 4.02 44.61
C ASP A 464 -16.83 4.30 43.52
N GLY A 465 -15.91 3.34 43.36
CA GLY A 465 -15.66 2.74 42.03
C GLY A 465 -14.37 3.10 41.27
N HIS A 466 -13.42 3.86 41.81
CA HIS A 466 -12.18 4.13 41.08
C HIS A 466 -11.11 3.04 41.26
N TRP A 467 -10.87 2.29 40.18
CA TRP A 467 -9.75 1.36 40.05
C TRP A 467 -8.42 2.14 39.99
N GLN A 468 -7.49 1.83 40.88
CA GLN A 468 -6.22 2.51 41.11
C GLN A 468 -5.30 2.35 39.90
N LYS A 469 -5.04 3.46 39.20
CA LYS A 469 -4.21 3.45 37.98
C LYS A 469 -2.72 3.45 38.29
N GLY A 470 -2.32 3.91 39.48
CA GLY A 470 -0.93 4.24 39.78
C GLY A 470 -0.49 5.53 39.08
N GLY A 471 0.74 5.93 39.38
CA GLY A 471 1.38 7.11 38.79
C GLY A 471 2.04 6.85 37.44
N SER A 472 2.86 7.80 37.02
CA SER A 472 3.66 7.72 35.78
C SER A 472 5.09 8.17 36.02
N LEU A 473 6.06 7.45 35.44
CA LEU A 473 7.49 7.78 35.51
C LEU A 473 8.09 7.96 34.14
N HIS A 474 9.15 8.76 34.04
CA HIS A 474 9.96 8.78 32.84
C HIS A 474 10.73 7.47 32.67
N LEU A 475 10.95 7.08 31.41
CA LEU A 475 11.72 5.88 31.09
C LEU A 475 13.13 5.88 31.71
N ARG A 476 13.73 7.06 31.91
CA ARG A 476 15.02 7.21 32.59
C ARG A 476 14.93 6.81 34.06
N GLU A 477 13.91 7.26 34.77
CA GLU A 477 13.70 6.98 36.19
C GLU A 477 13.37 5.50 36.41
N LEU A 478 12.60 4.89 35.49
CA LEU A 478 12.36 3.45 35.52
C LEU A 478 13.64 2.63 35.27
N ALA A 479 14.60 3.17 34.52
CA ALA A 479 15.88 2.50 34.32
C ALA A 479 16.74 2.54 35.59
N GLU A 480 16.63 3.59 36.41
CA GLU A 480 17.37 3.71 37.68
C GLU A 480 16.92 2.71 38.76
N LEU A 481 15.72 2.13 38.59
CA LEU A 481 15.21 1.07 39.47
C LEU A 481 15.85 -0.30 39.23
N LEU A 482 16.51 -0.48 38.09
CA LEU A 482 17.09 -1.76 37.68
C LEU A 482 18.58 -1.78 38.02
N SER A 483 19.09 -2.96 38.41
CA SER A 483 20.51 -3.14 38.64
C SER A 483 21.31 -2.91 37.34
N LYS A 484 22.61 -2.61 37.47
CA LYS A 484 23.48 -2.42 36.30
C LYS A 484 23.56 -3.71 35.48
N GLU A 485 23.52 -4.85 36.16
CA GLU A 485 23.49 -6.19 35.59
C GLU A 485 22.22 -6.42 34.76
N ASP A 486 21.04 -6.11 35.29
CA ASP A 486 19.75 -6.28 34.61
C ASP A 486 19.61 -5.34 33.40
N LEU A 487 20.07 -4.09 33.54
CA LEU A 487 20.10 -3.14 32.44
C LEU A 487 21.03 -3.61 31.32
N ASN A 488 22.19 -4.18 31.67
CA ASN A 488 23.12 -4.72 30.68
C ASN A 488 22.54 -5.96 29.99
N MET A 489 21.85 -6.84 30.72
CA MET A 489 21.11 -7.95 30.14
C MET A 489 20.02 -7.47 29.16
N LEU A 490 19.24 -6.46 29.52
CA LEU A 490 18.23 -5.87 28.64
C LEU A 490 18.86 -5.15 27.42
N LYS A 491 19.98 -4.46 27.60
CA LYS A 491 20.72 -3.76 26.52
C LYS A 491 21.37 -4.74 25.54
N SER A 492 21.78 -5.92 26.01
CA SER A 492 22.42 -6.97 25.18
C SER A 492 21.53 -7.45 24.03
N GLN A 493 20.21 -7.28 24.15
CA GLN A 493 19.20 -7.71 23.18
C GLN A 493 18.74 -6.58 22.23
N CYS A 494 19.54 -5.53 22.06
CA CYS A 494 19.29 -4.33 21.24
C CYS A 494 17.83 -3.83 21.27
N GLY A 495 17.50 -3.08 22.31
CA GLY A 495 16.17 -2.51 22.50
C GLY A 495 15.89 -2.11 23.94
N GLY A 496 16.62 -2.71 24.89
CA GLY A 496 16.65 -2.32 26.29
C GLY A 496 15.28 -2.35 26.97
N LEU A 497 15.17 -1.57 28.06
CA LEU A 497 13.95 -1.39 28.83
C LEU A 497 12.78 -0.87 27.98
N GLN A 498 13.05 -0.01 26.99
CA GLN A 498 12.01 0.53 26.12
C GLN A 498 11.29 -0.56 25.30
N THR A 499 12.05 -1.53 24.81
CA THR A 499 11.50 -2.64 24.02
C THR A 499 10.73 -3.62 24.91
N LEU A 500 11.22 -3.86 26.13
CA LEU A 500 10.49 -4.63 27.13
C LEU A 500 9.09 -4.04 27.39
N ILE A 501 9.02 -2.74 27.65
CA ILE A 501 7.76 -2.02 27.92
C ILE A 501 6.83 -2.07 26.70
N ARG A 502 7.36 -1.86 25.49
CA ARG A 502 6.56 -1.94 24.25
C ARG A 502 6.00 -3.34 23.98
N ASN A 503 6.77 -4.39 24.27
CA ASN A 503 6.30 -5.77 24.17
C ASN A 503 5.21 -6.09 25.19
N HIS A 504 5.19 -5.37 26.32
CA HIS A 504 4.21 -5.48 27.40
C HIS A 504 3.14 -4.38 27.35
N LYS A 505 2.69 -3.98 26.15
CA LYS A 505 1.60 -2.99 25.95
C LYS A 505 0.27 -3.32 26.63
N HIS A 506 0.09 -4.56 27.04
CA HIS A 506 -1.07 -5.03 27.76
C HIS A 506 -1.00 -4.73 29.26
N ILE A 507 0.13 -4.20 29.74
CA ILE A 507 0.38 -3.78 31.13
C ILE A 507 0.76 -2.30 31.14
N PHE A 508 1.61 -1.85 30.21
CA PHE A 508 2.14 -0.49 30.18
C PHE A 508 1.62 0.32 28.98
N GLN A 509 1.44 1.61 29.22
CA GLN A 509 1.19 2.63 28.20
C GLN A 509 2.37 3.61 28.22
N VAL A 510 2.82 4.04 27.04
CA VAL A 510 3.87 5.05 26.90
C VAL A 510 3.32 6.25 26.17
N ASP A 511 3.29 7.41 26.81
CA ASP A 511 2.92 8.70 26.21
C ASP A 511 4.01 9.73 26.46
N LYS A 512 4.50 10.38 25.40
CA LYS A 512 5.56 11.41 25.44
C LYS A 512 6.78 11.07 26.32
N GLY A 513 7.13 9.79 26.43
CA GLY A 513 8.27 9.31 27.22
C GLY A 513 7.99 9.07 28.71
N LEU A 514 6.75 9.28 29.16
CA LEU A 514 6.24 8.79 30.44
C LEU A 514 5.60 7.41 30.25
N VAL A 515 5.79 6.55 31.25
CA VAL A 515 5.27 5.19 31.30
C VAL A 515 4.28 5.10 32.46
N SER A 516 3.08 4.64 32.19
CA SER A 516 2.03 4.38 33.18
C SER A 516 1.44 2.99 32.97
N LEU A 517 0.62 2.51 33.91
CA LEU A 517 -0.19 1.32 33.66
C LEU A 517 -1.27 1.60 32.61
N ASN A 518 -1.48 0.61 31.73
CA ASN A 518 -2.50 0.62 30.69
C ASN A 518 -3.76 -0.07 31.22
N ILE A 519 -4.72 0.70 31.71
CA ILE A 519 -5.96 0.16 32.30
C ILE A 519 -6.66 -0.71 31.25
N PRO A 520 -7.02 -1.97 31.57
CA PRO A 520 -7.89 -2.77 30.72
C PRO A 520 -9.26 -2.10 30.60
N THR A 521 -9.53 -1.43 29.49
CA THR A 521 -10.85 -0.88 29.19
C THR A 521 -11.66 -1.89 28.37
N LEU A 522 -12.98 -1.90 28.55
CA LEU A 522 -13.89 -2.56 27.61
C LEU A 522 -13.50 -2.13 26.20
N ALA A 523 -13.24 -3.10 25.32
CA ALA A 523 -12.97 -2.79 23.93
C ALA A 523 -14.24 -2.15 23.36
N VAL A 524 -14.29 -0.81 23.36
CA VAL A 524 -15.27 -0.05 22.59
C VAL A 524 -15.18 -0.64 21.20
N ARG A 525 -16.26 -1.30 20.75
CA ARG A 525 -16.43 -1.65 19.35
C ARG A 525 -16.19 -0.35 18.62
N ASN A 526 -15.03 -0.23 17.97
CA ASN A 526 -14.73 0.90 17.10
C ASN A 526 -16.00 1.15 16.31
N VAL A 527 -16.57 2.35 16.48
CA VAL A 527 -17.65 2.85 15.63
C VAL A 527 -17.02 2.97 14.24
N ALA A 528 -16.99 1.85 13.53
CA ALA A 528 -16.84 1.83 12.11
C ALA A 528 -18.14 2.44 11.53
N PRO A 529 -18.06 3.22 10.45
CA PRO A 529 -19.27 3.66 9.74
C PRO A 529 -20.14 2.45 9.38
N PRO A 530 -21.48 2.63 9.30
CA PRO A 530 -22.43 1.54 9.34
C PRO A 530 -22.46 0.81 7.98
N SER A 531 -21.53 -0.12 7.79
CA SER A 531 -21.65 -1.12 6.73
C SER A 531 -20.68 -2.27 7.01
N LYS A 532 -21.14 -3.25 7.79
CA LYS A 532 -20.77 -4.67 7.65
C LYS A 532 -21.60 -5.50 8.61
N LYS A 533 -22.32 -6.46 8.02
CA LYS A 533 -23.11 -7.51 8.68
C LYS A 533 -22.31 -8.09 9.85
N ILE A 534 -22.96 -8.11 11.02
CA ILE A 534 -22.46 -8.69 12.26
C ILE A 534 -22.33 -10.19 12.05
N SER A 535 -21.12 -10.67 11.75
CA SER A 535 -20.79 -12.07 12.00
C SER A 535 -20.53 -12.20 13.50
N ILE A 536 -21.31 -13.04 14.18
CA ILE A 536 -21.04 -13.44 15.57
C ILE A 536 -19.65 -14.07 15.59
N ALA A 537 -18.66 -13.29 16.04
CA ALA A 537 -17.29 -13.76 16.15
C ALA A 537 -17.25 -14.79 17.28
N ARG A 538 -16.84 -16.03 16.96
CA ARG A 538 -16.46 -17.01 17.99
C ARG A 538 -15.41 -16.36 18.92
N PRO A 539 -15.52 -16.51 20.26
CA PRO A 539 -14.53 -15.96 21.18
C PRO A 539 -13.14 -16.48 20.81
N ARG A 540 -12.18 -15.57 20.65
CA ARG A 540 -10.78 -15.95 20.43
C ARG A 540 -10.30 -16.70 21.66
N ALA A 541 -9.71 -17.88 21.47
CA ALA A 541 -9.09 -18.63 22.57
C ALA A 541 -8.03 -17.75 23.25
N LYS A 542 -8.19 -17.53 24.55
CA LYS A 542 -7.24 -16.78 25.38
C LYS A 542 -5.95 -17.61 25.51
N ARG A 543 -4.78 -16.97 25.37
CA ARG A 543 -3.47 -17.67 25.32
C ARG A 543 -2.48 -17.24 26.40
N LYS A 544 -2.75 -16.15 27.12
CA LYS A 544 -1.84 -15.56 28.11
C LYS A 544 -2.63 -15.19 29.37
N GLN A 545 -2.00 -15.38 30.53
CA GLN A 545 -2.54 -14.97 31.83
C GLN A 545 -2.67 -13.45 31.93
N CYS A 546 -3.72 -12.99 32.60
CA CYS A 546 -3.97 -11.57 32.84
C CYS A 546 -3.08 -11.08 33.98
N TRP A 547 -2.15 -10.18 33.65
CA TRP A 547 -1.27 -9.59 34.64
C TRP A 547 -2.04 -8.84 35.73
N PHE A 548 -3.06 -8.06 35.37
CA PHE A 548 -3.86 -7.30 36.34
C PHE A 548 -4.67 -8.20 37.28
N HIS A 549 -5.20 -9.32 36.79
CA HIS A 549 -5.90 -10.27 37.65
C HIS A 549 -4.97 -10.88 38.71
N ARG A 550 -3.76 -11.24 38.30
CA ARG A 550 -2.79 -11.93 39.15
C ARG A 550 -2.01 -11.03 40.10
N ASN A 551 -1.66 -9.82 39.65
CA ASN A 551 -0.65 -8.98 40.31
C ASN A 551 -1.17 -7.61 40.77
N HIS A 552 -2.35 -7.16 40.32
CA HIS A 552 -2.90 -5.88 40.77
C HIS A 552 -3.64 -6.04 42.11
N PRO A 553 -3.46 -5.13 43.10
CA PRO A 553 -4.11 -5.24 44.42
C PRO A 553 -5.65 -5.30 44.36
N GLN A 554 -6.25 -4.65 43.37
CA GLN A 554 -7.70 -4.63 43.14
C GLN A 554 -8.16 -5.61 42.03
N GLY A 555 -7.27 -6.49 41.56
CA GLY A 555 -7.54 -7.41 40.45
C GLY A 555 -7.77 -6.70 39.11
N CYS A 556 -8.20 -7.46 38.10
CA CYS A 556 -8.54 -6.93 36.78
C CYS A 556 -9.89 -6.21 36.83
N PRO A 557 -10.03 -5.00 36.25
CA PRO A 557 -11.30 -4.26 36.23
C PRO A 557 -12.34 -4.85 35.26
N LEU A 558 -11.97 -5.83 34.43
CA LEU A 558 -12.87 -6.50 33.48
C LEU A 558 -13.32 -7.86 34.04
N GLN A 559 -14.51 -8.32 33.67
CA GLN A 559 -14.92 -9.70 33.95
C GLN A 559 -14.16 -10.70 33.07
N ASP A 560 -14.09 -11.98 33.45
CA ASP A 560 -13.39 -13.01 32.66
C ASP A 560 -13.95 -13.09 31.23
N GLY A 561 -15.26 -13.00 31.03
CA GLY A 561 -15.85 -13.00 29.67
C GLY A 561 -15.43 -11.81 28.78
N GLU A 562 -14.96 -10.72 29.38
CA GLU A 562 -14.66 -9.45 28.69
C GLU A 562 -13.16 -9.23 28.50
N CYS A 563 -12.33 -9.79 29.39
CA CYS A 563 -10.89 -9.68 29.30
C CYS A 563 -10.32 -10.53 28.17
N THR A 564 -9.39 -9.96 27.39
CA THR A 564 -8.68 -10.70 26.32
C THR A 564 -7.61 -11.66 26.84
N PHE A 565 -7.41 -11.71 28.16
CA PHE A 565 -6.43 -12.53 28.86
C PHE A 565 -7.13 -13.48 29.85
N ILE A 566 -6.45 -14.56 30.25
CA ILE A 566 -6.97 -15.62 31.13
C ILE A 566 -7.01 -15.10 32.59
N HIS A 567 -8.14 -15.27 33.28
CA HIS A 567 -8.27 -15.04 34.73
C HIS A 567 -8.31 -16.41 35.43
N GLU A 568 -7.15 -17.06 35.56
CA GLU A 568 -6.97 -18.33 36.28
C GLU A 568 -6.12 -18.15 37.53
#